data_AF-A0A073J6U6-F1
#
_entry.id   AF-A0A073J6U6-F1
#
_cell.length_a   1.000
_cell.length_b   1.000
_cell.length_c   1.000
_cell.angle_alpha   90.00
_cell.angle_beta   90.00
_cell.angle_gamma   90.00
#
_symmetry.space_group_name_H-M   'P 1'
#
loop_
_entity.id
_entity.type
_entity.pdbx_description
1 polymer ?
#
loop_
_entity_poly.entity_id
_entity_poly.type
_entity_poly.pdbx_seq_one_letter_code
_entity_poly.pdbx_strand_id
1 'polypeptide(L)'
;MAEQIKNVGFLITNPLEQPNVVEHVPNGIDMIDIDDIPYRAEPQVRCAFCTQRQHHRDGYFAVLSDGTRAPCGNCCAANFDAVKKQTIDRSRNHLKREHDARQRAIKLKVDIDELRVALQFISEIESQTSVAKLILADLFSPGAIVSLEAMSIKGLGFLDQSSSMLSSAEATVRQIERLDSATHAEFEVFEERRKRSWEEVRRGISLAVAGEQFFAHDNLAAISEWTNANGPTFGIREFKVRVDKVCPKGPGEWRNFTIPRIEVPEHLRKYLPQ
;
A
#
# COMPACT_ATOMS: atom_id res chain seq x y z
N MET A 1 -21.18 13.75 -35.63
CA MET A 1 -20.14 14.30 -34.74
C MET A 1 -19.34 13.13 -34.22
N ALA A 2 -18.27 12.78 -34.93
CA ALA A 2 -17.36 11.72 -34.54
C ALA A 2 -16.44 12.32 -33.47
N GLU A 3 -16.72 11.95 -32.22
CA GLU A 3 -15.90 12.30 -31.08
C GLU A 3 -14.50 11.75 -31.34
N GLN A 4 -13.57 12.68 -31.58
CA GLN A 4 -12.15 12.43 -31.63
C GLN A 4 -11.78 11.73 -30.32
N ILE A 5 -11.64 10.40 -30.40
CA ILE A 5 -10.92 9.61 -29.42
C ILE A 5 -9.54 10.25 -29.35
N LYS A 6 -9.33 11.09 -28.34
CA LYS A 6 -8.01 11.54 -27.93
C LYS A 6 -7.24 10.25 -27.66
N ASN A 7 -6.39 9.87 -28.61
CA ASN A 7 -5.48 8.74 -28.54
C ASN A 7 -4.58 8.92 -27.31
N VAL A 8 -5.06 8.49 -26.14
CA VAL A 8 -4.21 7.97 -25.10
C VAL A 8 -3.56 6.77 -25.76
N GLY A 9 -2.28 6.87 -26.13
CA GLY A 9 -1.59 5.80 -26.86
C GLY A 9 -1.67 4.49 -26.08
N PHE A 10 -2.57 3.59 -26.51
CA PHE A 10 -2.69 2.26 -25.92
C PHE A 10 -1.67 1.36 -26.61
N LEU A 11 -0.77 0.76 -25.82
CA LEU A 11 0.11 -0.28 -26.30
C LEU A 11 -0.75 -1.52 -26.61
N ILE A 12 -0.80 -1.92 -27.88
CA ILE A 12 -1.55 -3.12 -28.29
C ILE A 12 -0.83 -4.36 -27.74
N THR A 13 -1.49 -5.09 -26.84
CA THR A 13 -0.96 -6.32 -26.23
C THR A 13 -1.45 -7.60 -26.90
N ASN A 14 -2.57 -7.55 -27.61
CA ASN A 14 -3.05 -8.64 -28.46
C ASN A 14 -3.26 -8.14 -29.90
N PRO A 15 -2.27 -8.33 -30.80
CA PRO A 15 -2.36 -7.77 -32.14
C PRO A 15 -3.34 -8.51 -33.05
N LEU A 16 -3.63 -9.80 -32.81
CA LEU A 16 -4.53 -10.59 -33.64
C LEU A 16 -6.01 -10.28 -33.38
N GLU A 17 -6.35 -9.73 -32.21
CA GLU A 17 -7.72 -9.30 -31.88
C GLU A 17 -8.05 -7.90 -32.42
N GLN A 18 -7.11 -7.24 -33.09
CA GLN A 18 -7.34 -5.92 -33.66
C GLN A 18 -8.18 -6.04 -34.96
N PRO A 19 -9.05 -5.06 -35.25
CA PRO A 19 -9.89 -5.10 -36.44
C PRO A 19 -9.05 -5.13 -37.73
N ASN A 20 -9.50 -5.89 -38.72
CA ASN A 20 -8.83 -6.05 -40.03
C ASN A 20 -7.39 -6.59 -39.95
N VAL A 21 -7.02 -7.30 -38.88
CA VAL A 21 -5.74 -8.01 -38.81
C VAL A 21 -5.91 -9.46 -39.27
N VAL A 22 -5.10 -9.87 -40.23
CA VAL A 22 -4.97 -11.24 -40.69
C VAL A 22 -3.70 -11.85 -40.12
N GLU A 23 -3.79 -13.11 -39.68
CA GLU A 23 -2.61 -13.84 -39.20
C GLU A 23 -1.66 -14.20 -40.36
N HIS A 24 -2.21 -14.37 -41.57
CA HIS A 24 -1.49 -14.81 -42.75
C HIS A 24 -1.75 -13.87 -43.93
N VAL A 25 -0.69 -13.47 -44.62
CA VAL A 25 -0.78 -12.68 -45.85
C VAL A 25 -1.38 -13.56 -46.97
N PRO A 26 -2.49 -13.15 -47.61
CA PRO A 26 -3.06 -13.88 -48.73
C PRO A 26 -2.11 -13.94 -49.94
N ASN A 27 -2.27 -14.94 -50.82
CA ASN A 27 -1.43 -15.06 -52.01
C ASN A 27 -1.64 -13.87 -52.95
N GLY A 28 -0.54 -13.32 -53.47
CA GLY A 28 -0.57 -12.18 -54.39
C GLY A 28 -0.84 -10.83 -53.73
N ILE A 29 -0.87 -10.78 -52.40
CA ILE A 29 -0.99 -9.54 -51.62
C ILE A 29 0.40 -9.17 -51.09
N ASP A 30 0.80 -7.93 -51.39
CA ASP A 30 2.10 -7.39 -50.99
C ASP A 30 1.95 -6.45 -49.80
N MET A 31 3.02 -6.36 -49.02
CA MET A 31 3.18 -5.30 -48.02
C MET A 31 3.48 -3.99 -48.73
N ILE A 32 2.68 -2.96 -48.45
CA ILE A 32 2.83 -1.63 -49.07
C ILE A 32 3.28 -0.57 -48.07
N ASP A 33 3.08 -0.78 -46.76
CA ASP A 33 3.52 0.12 -45.71
C ASP A 33 3.63 -0.59 -44.36
N ILE A 34 4.17 0.11 -43.35
CA ILE A 34 4.11 -0.24 -41.94
C ILE A 34 3.18 0.77 -41.23
N ASP A 35 2.21 0.28 -40.47
CA ASP A 35 1.32 1.10 -39.65
C ASP A 35 2.13 1.84 -38.56
N ASP A 36 1.76 3.08 -38.25
CA ASP A 36 2.44 3.91 -37.25
C ASP A 36 2.16 3.43 -35.81
N ILE A 37 1.25 2.47 -35.65
CA ILE A 37 0.86 1.89 -34.36
C ILE A 37 1.68 0.60 -34.09
N PRO A 38 2.65 0.63 -33.15
CA PRO A 38 3.38 -0.56 -32.75
C PRO A 38 2.57 -1.45 -31.80
N TYR A 39 2.95 -2.72 -31.71
CA TYR A 39 2.42 -3.64 -30.70
C TYR A 39 3.52 -4.28 -29.85
N ARG A 40 3.12 -4.76 -28.66
CA ARG A 40 3.91 -5.63 -27.79
C ARG A 40 3.06 -6.80 -27.34
N ALA A 41 3.13 -7.90 -28.09
CA ALA A 41 2.27 -9.06 -27.97
C ALA A 41 2.54 -9.89 -26.71
N GLU A 42 1.49 -10.15 -25.94
CA GLU A 42 1.45 -11.05 -24.78
C GLU A 42 0.17 -11.91 -24.83
N PRO A 43 0.22 -13.17 -25.33
CA PRO A 43 1.40 -13.95 -25.73
C PRO A 43 2.06 -13.47 -27.05
N GLN A 44 3.28 -13.93 -27.32
CA GLN A 44 3.99 -13.63 -28.56
C GLN A 44 3.20 -14.12 -29.79
N VAL A 45 3.25 -13.36 -30.89
CA VAL A 45 2.56 -13.70 -32.14
C VAL A 45 3.53 -14.04 -33.27
N ARG A 46 3.09 -14.87 -34.21
CA ARG A 46 3.88 -15.24 -35.39
C ARG A 46 3.95 -14.06 -36.36
N CYS A 47 5.16 -13.74 -36.84
CA CYS A 47 5.31 -12.78 -37.92
C CYS A 47 4.85 -13.40 -39.25
N ALA A 48 4.00 -12.69 -39.97
CA ALA A 48 3.48 -13.14 -41.26
C ALA A 48 4.54 -13.11 -42.38
N PHE A 49 5.63 -12.35 -42.19
CA PHE A 49 6.68 -12.09 -43.19
C PHE A 49 8.01 -12.78 -42.89
N CYS A 50 8.19 -13.33 -41.69
CA CYS A 50 9.39 -14.08 -41.37
C CYS A 50 9.39 -15.37 -42.18
N THR A 51 10.51 -15.69 -42.84
CA THR A 51 10.66 -16.94 -43.60
C THR A 51 10.33 -18.19 -42.77
N GLN A 52 10.68 -18.15 -41.49
CA GLN A 52 10.40 -19.23 -40.52
C GLN A 52 9.17 -18.97 -39.64
N ARG A 53 8.40 -17.90 -39.89
CA ARG A 53 7.24 -17.47 -39.08
C ARG A 53 7.53 -17.45 -37.57
N GLN A 54 8.69 -16.91 -37.22
CA GLN A 54 9.14 -16.83 -35.83
C GLN A 54 8.15 -16.04 -34.98
N HIS A 55 8.09 -16.36 -33.69
CA HIS A 55 7.28 -15.63 -32.73
C HIS A 55 8.01 -14.35 -32.31
N HIS A 56 7.29 -13.24 -32.31
CA HIS A 56 7.81 -11.94 -31.89
C HIS A 56 6.95 -11.39 -30.76
N ARG A 57 7.64 -10.84 -29.75
CA ARG A 57 7.01 -10.06 -28.69
C ARG A 57 6.77 -8.63 -29.15
N ASP A 58 7.73 -7.99 -29.79
CA ASP A 58 7.63 -6.61 -30.25
C ASP A 58 7.55 -6.58 -31.79
N GLY A 59 6.62 -5.81 -32.34
CA GLY A 59 6.40 -5.74 -33.79
C GLY A 59 5.51 -4.58 -34.23
N TYR A 60 5.09 -4.62 -35.49
CA TYR A 60 4.31 -3.60 -36.17
C TYR A 60 3.23 -4.26 -37.02
N PHE A 61 2.20 -3.52 -37.40
CA PHE A 61 1.31 -3.99 -38.45
C PHE A 61 1.89 -3.63 -39.82
N ALA A 62 2.08 -4.62 -40.68
CA ALA A 62 2.25 -4.36 -42.10
C ALA A 62 0.89 -4.02 -42.69
N VAL A 63 0.80 -2.92 -43.44
CA VAL A 63 -0.37 -2.58 -44.25
C VAL A 63 -0.23 -3.30 -45.58
N LEU A 64 -1.25 -4.07 -45.94
CA LEU A 64 -1.29 -4.87 -47.14
C LEU A 64 -1.99 -4.13 -48.29
N SER A 65 -1.72 -4.54 -49.53
CA SER A 65 -2.32 -3.92 -50.73
C SER A 65 -3.85 -4.05 -50.81
N ASP A 66 -4.46 -5.01 -50.09
CA ASP A 66 -5.90 -5.17 -49.96
C ASP A 66 -6.53 -4.33 -48.83
N GLY A 67 -5.71 -3.54 -48.11
CA GLY A 67 -6.13 -2.70 -46.99
C GLY A 67 -6.24 -3.45 -45.65
N THR A 68 -5.97 -4.75 -45.61
CA THR A 68 -5.84 -5.49 -44.34
C THR A 68 -4.47 -5.27 -43.70
N ARG A 69 -4.32 -5.74 -42.46
CA ARG A 69 -3.10 -5.61 -41.67
C ARG A 69 -2.57 -6.98 -41.28
N ALA A 70 -1.26 -7.16 -41.19
CA ALA A 70 -0.66 -8.41 -40.72
C ALA A 70 0.43 -8.15 -39.68
N PRO A 71 0.59 -9.02 -38.66
CA PRO A 71 1.65 -8.88 -37.66
C PRO A 71 3.02 -9.05 -38.33
N CYS A 72 3.88 -8.06 -38.17
CA CYS A 72 5.21 -8.00 -38.74
C CYS A 72 6.26 -7.84 -37.62
N GLY A 73 7.24 -8.75 -37.61
CA GLY A 73 8.34 -8.74 -36.66
C GLY A 73 9.35 -7.64 -36.94
N ASN A 74 10.15 -7.32 -35.92
CA ASN A 74 11.16 -6.26 -35.96
C ASN A 74 12.18 -6.39 -37.12
N CYS A 75 12.58 -7.61 -37.48
CA CYS A 75 13.53 -7.87 -38.57
C CYS A 75 12.90 -7.61 -39.95
N CYS A 76 11.68 -8.09 -40.19
CA CYS A 76 10.98 -7.92 -41.46
C CYS A 76 10.66 -6.45 -41.72
N ALA A 77 10.19 -5.73 -40.69
CA ALA A 77 9.94 -4.30 -40.78
C ALA A 77 11.22 -3.48 -41.08
N ALA A 78 12.36 -3.85 -40.48
CA ALA A 78 13.62 -3.18 -40.74
C ALA A 78 14.11 -3.36 -42.19
N ASN A 79 13.86 -4.53 -42.79
CA ASN A 79 14.19 -4.80 -44.19
C ASN A 79 13.30 -4.01 -45.16
N PHE A 80 12.06 -3.72 -44.75
CA PHE A 80 11.12 -2.96 -45.57
C PHE A 80 11.39 -1.45 -45.50
N ASP A 81 11.35 -0.86 -44.30
CA ASP A 81 11.60 0.56 -44.10
C ASP A 81 12.25 0.81 -42.73
N ALA A 82 13.58 0.83 -42.71
CA ALA A 82 14.37 1.05 -41.50
C ALA A 82 14.12 2.41 -40.84
N VAL A 83 13.80 3.46 -41.60
CA VAL A 83 13.66 4.84 -41.09
C VAL A 83 12.32 5.00 -40.39
N LYS A 84 11.23 4.59 -41.03
CA LYS A 84 9.89 4.61 -40.45
C LYS A 84 9.83 3.72 -39.21
N LYS A 85 10.40 2.53 -39.31
CA LYS A 85 10.58 1.58 -38.21
C LYS A 85 11.28 2.21 -36.99
N GLN A 86 12.38 2.94 -37.18
CA GLN A 86 13.08 3.63 -36.08
C GLN A 86 12.22 4.70 -35.41
N THR A 87 11.41 5.43 -36.17
CA THR A 87 10.48 6.45 -35.64
C THR A 87 9.40 5.79 -34.79
N ILE A 88 8.80 4.72 -35.29
CA ILE A 88 7.76 3.96 -34.58
C ILE A 88 8.34 3.28 -33.32
N ASP A 89 9.58 2.78 -33.36
CA ASP A 89 10.26 2.21 -32.19
C ASP A 89 10.40 3.21 -31.04
N ARG A 90 10.73 4.47 -31.34
CA ARG A 90 10.83 5.53 -30.32
C ARG A 90 9.47 5.75 -29.65
N SER A 91 8.40 5.80 -30.46
CA SER A 91 7.02 5.90 -29.96
C SER A 91 6.64 4.69 -29.09
N ARG A 92 6.87 3.46 -29.57
CA ARG A 92 6.61 2.22 -28.79
C ARG A 92 7.34 2.24 -27.46
N ASN A 93 8.63 2.56 -27.48
CA ASN A 93 9.46 2.56 -26.27
C ASN A 93 8.99 3.63 -25.28
N HIS A 94 8.53 4.78 -25.77
CA HIS A 94 7.91 5.80 -24.94
C HIS A 94 6.60 5.31 -24.31
N LEU A 95 5.66 4.79 -25.11
CA LEU A 95 4.39 4.23 -24.63
C LEU A 95 4.60 3.08 -23.63
N LYS A 96 5.57 2.22 -23.88
CA LYS A 96 5.95 1.15 -22.95
C LYS A 96 6.45 1.72 -21.61
N ARG A 97 7.32 2.73 -21.64
CA ARG A 97 7.81 3.36 -20.40
C ARG A 97 6.67 3.99 -19.61
N GLU A 98 5.73 4.64 -20.28
CA GLU A 98 4.53 5.21 -19.64
C GLU A 98 3.65 4.12 -19.05
N HIS A 99 3.38 3.04 -19.79
CA HIS A 99 2.64 1.89 -19.31
C HIS A 99 3.31 1.27 -18.07
N ASP A 100 4.61 0.97 -18.14
CA ASP A 100 5.38 0.39 -17.04
C ASP A 100 5.39 1.33 -15.81
N ALA A 101 5.43 2.64 -16.03
CA ALA A 101 5.37 3.63 -14.96
C ALA A 101 4.00 3.68 -14.27
N ARG A 102 2.90 3.59 -15.04
CA ARG A 102 1.53 3.47 -14.49
C ARG A 102 1.35 2.16 -13.72
N GLN A 103 1.82 1.04 -14.25
CA GLN A 103 1.75 -0.26 -13.58
C GLN A 103 2.52 -0.25 -12.24
N ARG A 104 3.67 0.43 -12.16
CA ARG A 104 4.38 0.64 -10.89
C ARG A 104 3.57 1.45 -9.88
N ALA A 105 2.93 2.54 -10.31
CA ALA A 105 2.06 3.33 -9.43
C ALA A 105 0.86 2.50 -8.93
N ILE A 106 0.23 1.71 -9.79
CA ILE A 106 -0.86 0.79 -9.41
C ILE A 106 -0.39 -0.20 -8.34
N LYS A 107 0.78 -0.81 -8.53
CA LYS A 107 1.38 -1.74 -7.54
C LYS A 107 1.66 -1.09 -6.18
N LEU A 108 2.08 0.18 -6.17
CA LEU A 108 2.30 0.92 -4.91
C LEU A 108 0.99 1.17 -4.16
N LYS A 109 -0.11 1.37 -4.88
CA LYS A 109 -1.46 1.59 -4.31
C LYS A 109 -2.12 0.32 -3.77
N VAL A 110 -1.56 -0.87 -4.02
CA VAL A 110 -2.02 -2.11 -3.37
C VAL A 110 -1.93 -1.94 -1.85
N ASP A 111 -3.01 -2.29 -1.16
CA ASP A 111 -3.23 -2.21 0.30
C ASP A 111 -3.10 -0.80 0.91
N ILE A 112 -3.10 0.26 0.09
CA ILE A 112 -2.97 1.64 0.58
C ILE A 112 -4.18 2.08 1.42
N ASP A 113 -5.38 1.65 1.02
CA ASP A 113 -6.62 1.90 1.77
C ASP A 113 -6.58 1.23 3.14
N GLU A 114 -6.02 0.03 3.21
CA GLU A 114 -5.91 -0.73 4.45
C GLU A 114 -4.89 -0.09 5.40
N LEU A 115 -3.75 0.35 4.85
CA LEU A 115 -2.76 1.13 5.60
C LEU A 115 -3.37 2.42 6.16
N ARG A 116 -4.18 3.13 5.37
CA ARG A 116 -4.88 4.35 5.79
C ARG A 116 -5.85 4.11 6.93
N VAL A 117 -6.67 3.05 6.85
CA VAL A 117 -7.62 2.68 7.91
C VAL A 117 -6.87 2.36 9.20
N ALA A 118 -5.77 1.59 9.12
CA ALA A 118 -4.96 1.24 10.28
C ALA A 118 -4.30 2.48 10.91
N LEU A 119 -3.79 3.41 10.09
CA LEU A 119 -3.21 4.67 10.58
C LEU A 119 -4.24 5.54 11.29
N GLN A 120 -5.45 5.66 10.72
CA GLN A 120 -6.53 6.41 11.35
C GLN A 120 -6.87 5.83 12.73
N PHE A 121 -7.02 4.50 12.82
CA PHE A 121 -7.27 3.84 14.09
C PHE A 121 -6.17 4.14 15.13
N ILE A 122 -4.89 4.01 14.78
CA ILE A 122 -3.80 4.25 15.73
C ILE A 122 -3.76 5.72 16.14
N SER A 123 -3.95 6.65 15.20
CA SER A 123 -4.00 8.09 15.48
C SER A 123 -5.13 8.45 16.46
N GLU A 124 -6.32 7.86 16.29
CA GLU A 124 -7.44 8.01 17.22
C GLU A 124 -7.09 7.46 18.60
N ILE A 125 -6.49 6.26 18.69
CA ILE A 125 -6.04 5.68 19.96
C ILE A 125 -4.98 6.55 20.63
N GLU A 126 -3.96 7.03 19.92
CA GLU A 126 -2.92 7.89 20.47
C GLU A 126 -3.50 9.21 21.00
N SER A 127 -4.37 9.86 20.23
CA SER A 127 -5.05 11.09 20.65
C SER A 127 -5.82 10.88 21.95
N GLN A 128 -6.59 9.79 22.02
CA GLN A 128 -7.43 9.42 23.15
C GLN A 128 -6.67 8.97 24.40
N THR A 129 -5.48 8.39 24.21
CA THR A 129 -4.71 7.75 25.30
C THR A 129 -3.48 8.56 25.74
N SER A 130 -3.06 9.56 24.97
CA SER A 130 -1.86 10.37 25.24
C SER A 130 -1.81 10.91 26.68
N VAL A 131 -2.91 11.52 27.14
CA VAL A 131 -3.02 12.05 28.50
C VAL A 131 -2.98 10.92 29.54
N ALA A 132 -3.61 9.79 29.25
CA ALA A 132 -3.59 8.62 30.13
C ALA A 132 -2.20 8.03 30.27
N LYS A 133 -1.45 7.91 29.17
CA LYS A 133 -0.07 7.43 29.18
C LYS A 133 0.83 8.35 29.99
N LEU A 134 0.76 9.67 29.76
CA LEU A 134 1.57 10.64 30.50
C LEU A 134 1.32 10.50 32.00
N ILE A 135 0.06 10.49 32.38
CA ILE A 135 -0.33 10.41 33.78
C ILE A 135 0.04 9.05 34.39
N LEU A 136 -0.26 7.93 33.72
CA LEU A 136 0.07 6.59 34.23
C LEU A 136 1.58 6.34 34.29
N ALA A 137 2.35 6.88 33.35
CA ALA A 137 3.81 6.78 33.38
C ALA A 137 4.41 7.54 34.56
N ASP A 138 3.86 8.71 34.92
CA ASP A 138 4.28 9.44 36.11
C ASP A 138 3.89 8.70 37.41
N LEU A 139 2.78 7.95 37.38
CA LEU A 139 2.35 7.12 38.51
C LEU A 139 3.25 5.89 38.71
N PHE A 140 3.62 5.19 37.63
CA PHE A 140 4.37 3.95 37.73
C PHE A 140 5.87 4.19 37.51
N SER A 141 6.58 4.47 38.61
CA SER A 141 8.05 4.46 38.63
C SER A 141 8.61 3.14 38.08
N PRO A 142 9.86 3.09 37.58
CA PRO A 142 10.45 1.85 37.08
C PRO A 142 10.37 0.68 38.06
N GLY A 143 10.50 0.93 39.36
CA GLY A 143 10.33 -0.09 40.40
C GLY A 143 8.89 -0.61 40.53
N ALA A 144 7.89 0.25 40.31
CA ALA A 144 6.48 -0.16 40.28
C ALA A 144 6.19 -1.04 39.07
N ILE A 145 6.76 -0.73 37.90
CA ILE A 145 6.61 -1.55 36.70
C ILE A 145 7.14 -2.97 36.95
N VAL A 146 8.35 -3.11 37.49
CA VAL A 146 8.94 -4.42 37.85
C VAL A 146 8.06 -5.20 38.83
N SER A 147 7.47 -4.51 39.82
CA SER A 147 6.56 -5.15 40.77
C SER A 147 5.25 -5.62 40.11
N LEU A 148 4.70 -4.85 39.18
CA LEU A 148 3.49 -5.22 38.44
C LEU A 148 3.76 -6.36 37.45
N GLU A 149 4.94 -6.40 36.84
CA GLU A 149 5.41 -7.52 36.02
C GLU A 149 5.47 -8.81 36.85
N ALA A 150 5.99 -8.74 38.08
CA ALA A 150 6.03 -9.89 38.99
C ALA A 150 4.61 -10.40 39.38
N MET A 151 3.60 -9.52 39.32
CA MET A 151 2.19 -9.88 39.50
C MET A 151 1.52 -10.39 38.21
N SER A 152 2.30 -10.61 37.13
CA SER A 152 1.80 -11.06 35.82
C SER A 152 0.79 -10.09 35.19
N ILE A 153 0.87 -8.79 35.51
CA ILE A 153 0.05 -7.78 34.84
C ILE A 153 0.47 -7.69 33.37
N LYS A 154 -0.52 -7.85 32.48
CA LYS A 154 -0.31 -7.76 31.03
C LYS A 154 -0.46 -6.33 30.52
N GLY A 155 0.08 -6.06 29.34
CA GLY A 155 -0.12 -4.77 28.69
C GLY A 155 0.67 -3.60 29.28
N LEU A 156 1.62 -3.83 30.18
CA LEU A 156 2.46 -2.76 30.76
C LEU A 156 3.24 -1.96 29.71
N GLY A 157 3.53 -2.57 28.53
CA GLY A 157 4.10 -1.85 27.39
C GLY A 157 3.23 -0.69 26.86
N PHE A 158 1.95 -0.61 27.24
CA PHE A 158 1.11 0.55 26.97
C PHE A 158 1.63 1.84 27.63
N LEU A 159 2.32 1.70 28.77
CA LEU A 159 2.93 2.81 29.52
C LEU A 159 4.21 3.33 28.86
N ASP A 160 4.74 2.63 27.86
CA ASP A 160 5.85 3.15 27.08
C ASP A 160 5.43 4.44 26.37
N GLN A 161 6.16 5.51 26.67
CA GLN A 161 5.95 6.84 26.08
C GLN A 161 6.52 6.96 24.67
N SER A 162 7.09 5.88 24.11
CA SER A 162 7.47 5.85 22.71
C SER A 162 6.24 6.08 21.83
N SER A 163 6.04 7.34 21.41
CA SER A 163 4.99 7.70 20.45
C SER A 163 5.30 6.98 19.15
N SER A 164 4.30 6.33 18.54
CA SER A 164 4.46 5.91 17.16
C SER A 164 4.45 7.18 16.31
N MET A 165 5.59 7.57 15.75
CA MET A 165 5.62 8.73 14.87
C MET A 165 4.91 8.39 13.55
N LEU A 166 3.59 8.52 13.52
CA LEU A 166 2.76 8.19 12.36
C LEU A 166 2.82 9.22 11.23
N SER A 167 3.35 10.42 11.49
CA SER A 167 3.40 11.52 10.52
C SER A 167 4.14 11.14 9.24
N SER A 168 5.17 10.30 9.37
CA SER A 168 5.93 9.71 8.25
C SER A 168 5.07 8.76 7.42
N ALA A 169 4.35 7.84 8.06
CA ALA A 169 3.43 6.93 7.39
C ALA A 169 2.26 7.67 6.71
N GLU A 170 1.64 8.65 7.37
CA GLU A 170 0.57 9.46 6.77
C GLU A 170 1.05 10.25 5.54
N ALA A 171 2.25 10.82 5.62
CA ALA A 171 2.86 11.50 4.47
C ALA A 171 3.11 10.54 3.31
N THR A 172 3.55 9.33 3.61
CA THR A 172 3.78 8.27 2.62
C THR A 172 2.48 7.86 1.93
N VAL A 173 1.40 7.62 2.69
CA VAL A 173 0.07 7.30 2.14
C VAL A 173 -0.41 8.39 1.19
N ARG A 174 -0.40 9.65 1.64
CA ARG A 174 -0.82 10.80 0.82
C ARG A 174 0.00 10.95 -0.47
N GLN A 175 1.30 10.66 -0.42
CA GLN A 175 2.15 10.71 -1.61
C GLN A 175 1.80 9.58 -2.59
N ILE A 176 1.66 8.34 -2.12
CA ILE A 176 1.33 7.19 -2.96
C ILE A 176 -0.06 7.32 -3.60
N GLU A 177 -1.07 7.79 -2.86
CA GLU A 177 -2.43 8.00 -3.37
C GLU A 177 -2.46 8.91 -4.60
N ARG A 178 -1.60 9.94 -4.61
CA ARG A 178 -1.50 10.95 -5.67
C ARG A 178 -0.65 10.53 -6.88
N LEU A 179 -0.02 9.35 -6.86
CA LEU A 179 0.81 8.89 -7.98
C LEU A 179 -0.06 8.40 -9.15
N ASP A 180 0.06 9.05 -10.30
CA ASP A 180 -0.48 8.54 -11.57
C ASP A 180 0.52 7.66 -12.32
N SER A 181 1.81 7.86 -12.06
CA SER A 181 2.91 7.06 -12.62
C SER A 181 4.13 7.12 -11.70
N ALA A 182 5.03 6.14 -11.80
CA ALA A 182 6.28 6.10 -11.04
C ALA A 182 7.44 5.60 -11.91
N THR A 183 8.57 6.29 -11.87
CA THR A 183 9.85 5.77 -12.37
C THR A 183 10.29 4.55 -11.55
N HIS A 184 11.31 3.84 -12.02
CA HIS A 184 11.83 2.69 -11.28
C HIS A 184 12.44 3.10 -9.92
N ALA A 185 13.22 4.18 -9.89
CA ALA A 185 13.82 4.69 -8.66
C ALA A 185 12.77 5.19 -7.66
N GLU A 186 11.75 5.92 -8.12
CA GLU A 186 10.63 6.34 -7.26
C GLU A 186 9.90 5.13 -6.69
N PHE A 187 9.67 4.10 -7.51
CA PHE A 187 9.02 2.88 -7.06
C PHE A 187 9.77 2.21 -5.91
N GLU A 188 11.09 2.05 -6.02
CA GLU A 188 11.91 1.46 -4.95
C GLU A 188 11.84 2.28 -3.65
N VAL A 189 11.94 3.61 -3.76
CA VAL A 189 11.85 4.51 -2.60
C VAL A 189 10.47 4.44 -1.94
N PHE A 190 9.40 4.47 -2.73
CA PHE A 190 8.04 4.40 -2.18
C PHE A 190 7.69 3.02 -1.64
N GLU A 191 8.20 1.95 -2.25
CA GLU A 191 8.02 0.59 -1.73
C GLU A 191 8.67 0.46 -0.34
N GLU A 192 9.90 0.95 -0.19
CA GLU A 192 10.60 0.95 1.09
C GLU A 192 9.89 1.83 2.15
N ARG A 193 9.45 3.02 1.78
CA ARG A 193 8.64 3.87 2.68
C ARG A 193 7.33 3.21 3.09
N ARG A 194 6.67 2.51 2.15
CA ARG A 194 5.44 1.75 2.43
C ARG A 194 5.71 0.61 3.41
N LYS A 195 6.83 -0.11 3.28
CA LYS A 195 7.24 -1.16 4.23
C LYS A 195 7.42 -0.61 5.64
N ARG A 196 8.16 0.50 5.77
CA ARG A 196 8.35 1.18 7.06
C ARG A 196 7.05 1.70 7.66
N SER A 197 6.16 2.23 6.82
CA SER A 197 4.82 2.68 7.25
C SER A 197 4.02 1.53 7.87
N TRP A 198 4.09 0.33 7.27
CA TRP A 198 3.50 -0.86 7.86
C TRP A 198 4.16 -1.26 9.18
N GLU A 199 5.48 -1.14 9.33
CA GLU A 199 6.17 -1.40 10.60
C GLU A 199 5.76 -0.40 11.71
N GLU A 200 5.57 0.88 11.37
CA GLU A 200 4.97 1.88 12.26
C GLU A 200 3.56 1.47 12.68
N VAL A 201 2.72 1.04 11.73
CA VAL A 201 1.37 0.54 12.01
C VAL A 201 1.38 -0.70 12.91
N ARG A 202 2.25 -1.69 12.67
CA ARG A 202 2.35 -2.89 13.52
C ARG A 202 2.75 -2.55 14.96
N ARG A 203 3.63 -1.57 15.13
CA ARG A 203 4.00 -1.06 16.46
C ARG A 203 2.81 -0.37 17.14
N GLY A 204 2.09 0.49 16.42
CA GLY A 204 0.88 1.15 16.93
C GLY A 204 -0.23 0.16 17.32
N ILE A 205 -0.47 -0.86 16.49
CA ILE A 205 -1.43 -1.94 16.80
C ILE A 205 -0.99 -2.73 18.04
N SER A 206 0.30 -3.07 18.14
CA SER A 206 0.85 -3.75 19.34
C SER A 206 0.64 -2.91 20.62
N LEU A 207 0.86 -1.59 20.54
CA LEU A 207 0.59 -0.67 21.66
C LEU A 207 -0.90 -0.60 22.00
N ALA A 208 -1.78 -0.61 20.99
CA ALA A 208 -3.22 -0.64 21.21
C ALA A 208 -3.67 -1.95 21.89
N VAL A 209 -3.12 -3.10 21.49
CA VAL A 209 -3.38 -4.39 22.15
C VAL A 209 -2.85 -4.39 23.58
N ALA A 210 -1.66 -3.82 23.81
CA ALA A 210 -1.13 -3.66 25.16
C ALA A 210 -2.08 -2.80 26.01
N GLY A 211 -2.64 -1.72 25.45
CA GLY A 211 -3.63 -0.88 26.12
C GLY A 211 -4.92 -1.63 26.46
N GLU A 212 -5.46 -2.38 25.50
CA GLU A 212 -6.63 -3.25 25.70
C GLU A 212 -6.40 -4.24 26.85
N GLN A 213 -5.22 -4.87 26.90
CA GLN A 213 -4.84 -5.77 27.98
C GLN A 213 -4.65 -5.04 29.30
N PHE A 214 -3.95 -3.90 29.33
CA PHE A 214 -3.69 -3.13 30.55
C PHE A 214 -4.99 -2.72 31.24
N PHE A 215 -6.01 -2.32 30.46
CA PHE A 215 -7.33 -1.96 30.98
C PHE A 215 -8.31 -3.13 31.12
N ALA A 216 -7.85 -4.37 30.99
CA ALA A 216 -8.67 -5.54 31.29
C ALA A 216 -9.07 -5.55 32.77
N HIS A 217 -10.28 -6.04 33.05
CA HIS A 217 -10.86 -6.02 34.40
C HIS A 217 -9.93 -6.64 35.47
N ASP A 218 -9.34 -7.80 35.16
CA ASP A 218 -8.47 -8.52 36.10
C ASP A 218 -7.16 -7.77 36.36
N ASN A 219 -6.59 -7.13 35.33
CA ASN A 219 -5.40 -6.30 35.48
C ASN A 219 -5.69 -5.06 36.33
N LEU A 220 -6.84 -4.40 36.12
CA LEU A 220 -7.22 -3.23 36.92
C LEU A 220 -7.53 -3.58 38.38
N ALA A 221 -8.11 -4.74 38.63
CA ALA A 221 -8.31 -5.26 39.99
C ALA A 221 -6.97 -5.50 40.70
N ALA A 222 -6.03 -6.18 40.04
CA ALA A 222 -4.71 -6.45 40.57
C ALA A 222 -3.85 -5.18 40.75
N ILE A 223 -3.93 -4.21 39.84
CA ILE A 223 -3.31 -2.89 40.01
C ILE A 223 -3.90 -2.18 41.24
N SER A 224 -5.22 -2.24 41.44
CA SER A 224 -5.85 -1.62 42.62
C SER A 224 -5.40 -2.28 43.93
N GLU A 225 -5.26 -3.61 43.95
CA GLU A 225 -4.70 -4.34 45.09
C GLU A 225 -3.25 -3.91 45.37
N TRP A 226 -2.42 -3.84 44.34
CA TRP A 226 -1.04 -3.37 44.43
C TRP A 226 -0.95 -1.94 44.98
N THR A 227 -1.77 -1.02 44.49
CA THR A 227 -1.83 0.38 44.97
C THR A 227 -2.27 0.47 46.43
N ASN A 228 -3.20 -0.38 46.88
CA ASN A 228 -3.61 -0.42 48.28
C ASN A 228 -2.49 -0.96 49.19
N ALA A 229 -1.71 -1.94 48.73
CA ALA A 229 -0.62 -2.53 49.50
C ALA A 229 0.62 -1.63 49.60
N ASN A 230 0.91 -0.85 48.55
CA ASN A 230 2.12 -0.01 48.46
C ASN A 230 1.86 1.47 48.79
N GLY A 231 0.64 1.80 49.21
CA GLY A 231 0.17 3.16 49.47
C GLY A 231 -0.35 3.85 48.20
N PRO A 232 -1.31 4.78 48.34
CA PRO A 232 -1.98 5.38 47.20
C PRO A 232 -0.99 6.19 46.35
N THR A 233 -0.68 5.70 45.16
CA THR A 233 0.15 6.36 44.16
C THR A 233 -0.54 7.66 43.73
N PHE A 234 0.01 8.81 44.15
CA PHE A 234 -0.57 10.15 43.95
C PHE A 234 -2.06 10.28 44.37
N GLY A 235 -2.50 9.49 45.36
CA GLY A 235 -3.86 9.55 45.87
C GLY A 235 -4.90 8.70 45.13
N ILE A 236 -4.54 8.00 44.05
CA ILE A 236 -5.43 7.02 43.41
C ILE A 236 -5.57 5.79 44.32
N ARG A 237 -6.81 5.31 44.50
CA ARG A 237 -7.12 4.14 45.34
C ARG A 237 -7.76 2.98 44.57
N GLU A 238 -8.36 3.26 43.43
CA GLU A 238 -9.17 2.31 42.68
C GLU A 238 -9.32 2.79 41.23
N PHE A 239 -9.33 1.87 40.26
CA PHE A 239 -9.78 2.15 38.89
C PHE A 239 -11.18 1.57 38.68
N LYS A 240 -12.15 2.41 38.31
CA LYS A 240 -13.51 1.97 37.99
C LYS A 240 -13.69 1.80 36.49
N VAL A 241 -14.02 0.59 36.08
CA VAL A 241 -14.37 0.28 34.68
C VAL A 241 -15.85 0.60 34.45
N ARG A 242 -16.12 1.33 33.37
CA ARG A 242 -17.45 1.53 32.78
C ARG A 242 -17.45 0.94 31.38
N VAL A 243 -18.64 0.87 30.76
CA VAL A 243 -18.84 0.24 29.44
C VAL A 243 -17.84 0.74 28.39
N ASP A 244 -17.55 2.05 28.39
CA ASP A 244 -16.79 2.78 27.38
C ASP A 244 -15.46 3.37 27.90
N LYS A 245 -15.20 3.31 29.21
CA LYS A 245 -14.06 4.04 29.82
C LYS A 245 -13.62 3.51 31.17
N VAL A 246 -12.40 3.88 31.55
CA VAL A 246 -11.81 3.65 32.87
C VAL A 246 -11.65 4.98 33.59
N CYS A 247 -12.11 5.05 34.84
CA CYS A 247 -12.05 6.24 35.69
C CYS A 247 -11.20 5.94 36.94
N PRO A 248 -10.05 6.59 37.14
CA PRO A 248 -9.35 6.52 38.42
C PRO A 248 -10.17 7.23 39.50
N LYS A 249 -10.16 6.66 40.69
CA LYS A 249 -10.78 7.22 41.89
C LYS A 249 -9.69 7.73 42.81
N GLY A 250 -9.62 9.04 42.99
CA GLY A 250 -8.61 9.73 43.79
C GLY A 250 -9.05 11.14 44.21
N PRO A 251 -8.10 12.04 44.56
CA PRO A 251 -8.33 13.46 44.79
C PRO A 251 -9.15 14.12 43.67
N GLY A 252 -9.71 15.31 43.95
CA GLY A 252 -10.63 16.01 43.03
C GLY A 252 -10.13 16.14 41.58
N GLU A 253 -8.81 16.25 41.40
CA GLU A 253 -8.11 16.35 40.11
C GLU A 253 -8.35 15.14 39.19
N TRP A 254 -8.64 13.97 39.75
CA TRP A 254 -8.85 12.72 39.01
C TRP A 254 -10.30 12.49 38.59
N ARG A 255 -11.26 13.22 39.17
CA ARG A 255 -12.70 12.95 38.97
C ARG A 255 -13.18 13.14 37.53
N ASN A 256 -12.47 13.96 36.76
CA ASN A 256 -12.78 14.24 35.36
C ASN A 256 -11.90 13.43 34.40
N PHE A 257 -10.96 12.63 34.91
CA PHE A 257 -10.08 11.84 34.08
C PHE A 257 -10.80 10.58 33.61
N THR A 258 -10.88 10.41 32.29
CA THR A 258 -11.51 9.24 31.67
C THR A 258 -10.60 8.69 30.59
N ILE A 259 -10.25 7.43 30.71
CA ILE A 259 -9.47 6.72 29.70
C ILE A 259 -10.46 5.93 28.86
N PRO A 260 -10.60 6.18 27.56
CA PRO A 260 -11.49 5.39 26.73
C PRO A 260 -11.03 3.94 26.71
N ARG A 261 -11.99 3.02 26.66
CA ARG A 261 -11.71 1.60 26.50
C ARG A 261 -11.09 1.39 25.11
N ILE A 262 -9.91 0.80 25.09
CA ILE A 262 -9.23 0.43 23.86
C ILE A 262 -9.72 -0.95 23.46
N GLU A 263 -10.24 -1.09 22.25
CA GLU A 263 -10.65 -2.37 21.67
C GLU A 263 -10.08 -2.45 20.26
N VAL A 264 -9.15 -3.38 20.04
CA VAL A 264 -8.51 -3.54 18.74
C VAL A 264 -9.43 -4.34 17.81
N PRO A 265 -9.84 -3.78 16.65
CA PRO A 265 -10.67 -4.48 15.68
C PRO A 265 -10.03 -5.77 15.20
N GLU A 266 -10.83 -6.83 15.07
CA GLU A 266 -10.34 -8.16 14.66
C GLU A 266 -9.55 -8.14 13.34
N HIS A 267 -10.01 -7.34 12.37
CA HIS A 267 -9.34 -7.21 11.07
C HIS A 267 -7.95 -6.57 11.15
N LEU A 268 -7.63 -5.83 12.21
CA LEU A 268 -6.30 -5.26 12.45
C LEU A 268 -5.39 -6.21 13.23
N ARG A 269 -5.92 -7.21 13.94
CA ARG A 269 -5.11 -8.16 14.72
C ARG A 269 -4.19 -9.02 13.86
N LYS A 270 -4.53 -9.22 12.58
CA LYS A 270 -3.66 -9.93 11.61
C LYS A 270 -2.30 -9.27 11.38
N TYR A 271 -2.12 -8.01 11.80
CA TYR A 271 -0.87 -7.27 11.69
C TYR A 271 0.03 -7.39 12.92
N LEU A 272 -0.42 -8.05 13.98
CA LEU A 272 0.43 -8.32 15.12
C LEU A 272 1.61 -9.19 14.69
N PRO A 273 2.81 -8.97 15.24
CA PRO A 273 3.92 -9.90 15.06
C PRO A 273 3.48 -11.29 15.56
N GLN A 274 3.73 -12.32 14.76
CA GLN A 274 3.52 -13.72 15.15
C GLN A 274 4.59 -14.19 16.13
#